data_AF-A0A2H3KA18-F1
#
_entry.id   AF-A0A2H3KA18-F1
#
_cell.length_a   1.000
_cell.length_b   1.000
_cell.length_c   1.000
_cell.angle_alpha   90.00
_cell.angle_beta   90.00
_cell.angle_gamma   90.00
#
_symmetry.space_group_name_H-M   'P 1'
#
loop_
_entity.id
_entity.type
_entity.pdbx_description
1 polymer ?
#
loop_
_entity_poly.entity_id
_entity_poly.type
_entity_poly.pdbx_seq_one_letter_code
_entity_poly.pdbx_strand_id
1 'polypeptide(L)' 'MATNVKFIGLLFIIILTSCKMEKEKKYRWIATVTAPQEYPSEVYWGDLIADDYHSSFSEIFGTSYTGWGSEGSSMGEGI' A
#
# COMPACT_ATOMS: atom_id res chain seq x y z
N MET A 1 53.38 11.46 11.04
CA MET A 1 52.23 12.38 11.19
C MET A 1 51.34 12.41 9.94
N ALA A 2 51.89 12.51 8.73
CA ALA A 2 51.12 12.56 7.48
C ALA A 2 50.32 11.28 7.12
N THR A 3 50.75 10.11 7.60
CA THR A 3 50.07 8.82 7.36
C THR A 3 48.74 8.70 8.11
N ASN A 4 48.66 9.26 9.32
CA ASN A 4 47.44 9.26 10.15
C ASN A 4 46.35 10.18 9.57
N VAL A 5 46.76 11.31 8.97
CA VAL A 5 45.85 12.26 8.30
C VAL A 5 45.22 11.62 7.06
N LYS A 6 45.97 10.82 6.30
CA LYS A 6 45.43 10.06 5.15
C LYS A 6 44.42 8.99 5.58
N PHE A 7 44.67 8.32 6.71
CA PHE A 7 43.76 7.31 7.27
C PHE A 7 42.43 7.92 7.73
N ILE A 8 42.47 9.08 8.38
CA ILE A 8 41.28 9.83 8.81
C ILE A 8 40.48 10.30 7.59
N GLY A 9 41.15 10.79 6.53
CA GLY A 9 40.50 11.17 5.29
C GLY A 9 39.79 9.99 4.61
N LEU A 10 40.40 8.82 4.59
CA LEU A 10 39.82 7.61 4.00
C LEU A 10 38.57 7.14 4.76
N LEU A 11 38.59 7.25 6.09
CA LEU A 11 37.46 6.89 6.95
C LEU A 11 36.25 7.82 6.73
N PHE A 12 36.51 9.11 6.48
CA PHE A 12 35.47 10.10 6.21
C PHE A 12 34.71 9.84 4.89
N ILE A 13 35.41 9.35 3.87
CA ILE A 13 34.84 9.08 2.54
C ILE A 13 33.85 7.89 2.61
N ILE A 14 34.15 6.86 3.41
CA ILE A 14 33.31 5.65 3.54
C ILE A 14 31.95 5.98 4.19
N ILE A 15 31.94 6.94 5.13
CA ILE A 15 30.73 7.38 5.82
C ILE A 15 29.80 8.12 4.86
N LEU A 16 30.35 8.98 3.99
CA LEU A 16 29.57 9.75 3.02
C LEU A 16 28.91 8.88 1.93
N THR A 17 29.55 7.78 1.53
CA THR A 17 29.00 6.87 0.50
C THR A 17 27.92 5.91 1.03
N SER A 18 27.72 5.81 2.35
CA SER A 18 26.76 4.87 2.95
C SER A 18 25.32 5.41 3.03
N CYS A 19 25.08 6.65 2.62
CA CYS A 19 23.74 7.21 2.55
C CYS A 19 23.01 6.65 1.31
N LYS A 20 22.32 5.52 1.47
CA LYS A 20 21.41 4.99 0.45
C LYS A 20 20.16 5.85 0.40
N MET A 21 19.94 6.56 -0.71
CA MET A 21 18.63 7.10 -1.05
C MET A 21 17.69 5.93 -1.37
N GLU A 22 16.89 5.50 -0.40
CA GLU A 22 15.79 4.58 -0.66
C GLU A 22 14.77 5.32 -1.54
N LYS A 23 14.54 4.81 -2.75
CA LYS A 23 13.49 5.37 -3.63
C LYS A 23 12.15 5.18 -2.92
N GLU A 24 11.34 6.23 -2.87
CA GLU A 24 9.99 6.16 -2.30
C GLU A 24 9.24 4.97 -2.90
N LYS A 25 8.80 4.06 -2.03
CA LYS A 25 7.94 2.94 -2.44
C LYS A 25 6.61 3.54 -2.87
N LYS A 26 6.34 3.51 -4.17
CA LYS A 26 5.01 3.86 -4.68
C LYS A 26 4.06 2.72 -4.33
N TYR A 27 3.19 2.95 -3.36
CA TYR A 27 2.13 2.03 -3.01
C TYR A 27 1.05 2.06 -4.10
N ARG A 28 0.58 0.88 -4.50
CA ARG A 28 -0.59 0.75 -5.38
C ARG A 28 -1.81 0.65 -4.49
N TRP A 29 -2.69 1.64 -4.57
CA TRP A 29 -3.97 1.59 -3.89
C TRP A 29 -4.88 0.63 -4.65
N ILE A 30 -5.49 -0.30 -3.93
CA ILE A 30 -6.55 -1.17 -4.46
C ILE A 30 -7.86 -0.57 -3.98
N ALA A 31 -8.79 -0.31 -4.88
CA ALA A 31 -10.11 0.15 -4.49
C ALA A 31 -10.87 -0.99 -3.80
N THR A 32 -11.49 -0.68 -2.67
CA THR A 32 -12.24 -1.64 -1.84
C THR A 32 -13.35 -0.86 -1.14
N VAL A 33 -14.53 -1.49 -1.06
CA VAL A 33 -15.60 -1.01 -0.18
C VAL A 33 -15.31 -1.51 1.23
N THR A 34 -15.21 -0.61 2.19
CA THR A 34 -15.17 -0.96 3.62
C THR A 34 -16.19 -0.12 4.37
N ALA A 35 -16.78 -0.70 5.42
CA ALA A 35 -17.60 0.03 6.38
C ALA A 35 -17.00 -0.11 7.79
N PRO A 36 -17.23 0.87 8.69
CA PRO A 36 -16.92 0.72 10.10
C PRO A 36 -17.58 -0.53 10.68
N GLN A 37 -16.92 -1.19 11.63
CA GLN A 37 -17.50 -2.35 12.29
C GLN A 37 -18.76 -1.98 13.06
N GLU A 38 -18.80 -0.82 13.69
CA GLU A 38 -19.95 -0.38 14.48
C GLU A 38 -21.14 0.06 13.63
N TYR A 39 -20.93 0.32 12.34
CA TYR A 39 -21.94 0.79 11.40
C TYR A 39 -21.82 0.06 10.06
N PRO A 40 -22.27 -1.21 9.98
CA PRO A 40 -22.27 -1.97 8.74
C PRO A 40 -23.07 -1.23 7.66
N SER A 41 -22.56 -1.28 6.43
CA SER A 41 -23.28 -0.82 5.25
C SER A 41 -23.26 -1.90 4.18
N GLU A 42 -24.36 -2.02 3.46
CA GLU A 42 -24.52 -2.94 2.34
C GLU A 42 -24.61 -2.16 1.04
N VAL A 43 -23.80 -2.54 0.05
CA VAL A 43 -23.87 -1.98 -1.30
C VAL A 43 -24.77 -2.90 -2.12
N TYR A 44 -25.99 -2.45 -2.37
CA TYR A 44 -26.99 -3.22 -3.12
C TYR A 44 -26.67 -3.26 -4.64
N TRP A 45 -26.25 -2.12 -5.20
CA TRP A 45 -25.84 -2.00 -6.61
C TRP A 45 -24.98 -0.74 -6.82
N GLY A 46 -24.00 -0.81 -7.73
CA GLY A 46 -23.18 0.33 -8.15
C GLY A 46 -21.83 -0.11 -8.74
N ASP A 47 -21.00 0.84 -9.16
CA ASP A 47 -19.65 0.58 -9.68
C ASP A 47 -18.61 1.42 -8.93
N LEU A 48 -17.45 0.82 -8.61
CA LEU A 48 -16.23 1.55 -8.23
C LEU A 48 -15.39 1.78 -9.47
N ILE A 49 -15.21 3.05 -9.83
CA ILE A 49 -14.45 3.47 -11.01
C ILE A 49 -13.30 4.37 -10.56
N ALA A 50 -12.08 4.02 -10.94
CA ALA A 50 -10.88 4.85 -10.82
C ALA A 50 -10.03 4.71 -12.10
N ASP A 51 -8.98 5.53 -12.24
CA ASP A 51 -8.21 5.67 -13.49
C ASP A 51 -7.79 4.33 -14.14
N ASP A 52 -7.38 3.35 -13.34
CA ASP A 52 -6.97 2.01 -13.79
C ASP A 52 -7.77 0.86 -13.11
N TYR A 53 -8.95 1.15 -12.55
CA TYR A 53 -9.73 0.18 -11.79
C TYR A 53 -11.23 0.31 -12.06
N HIS A 54 -11.90 -0.80 -12.33
CA HIS A 54 -13.35 -0.86 -12.44
C HIS A 54 -13.86 -2.15 -11.81
N SER A 55 -14.75 -2.04 -10.81
CA SER A 55 -15.43 -3.18 -10.21
C SER A 55 -16.90 -2.87 -10.00
N SER A 56 -17.75 -3.75 -10.53
CA SER A 56 -19.20 -3.67 -10.32
C SER A 56 -19.62 -4.40 -9.06
N PHE A 57 -20.59 -3.83 -8.35
CA PHE A 57 -21.21 -4.38 -7.16
C PHE A 57 -22.66 -4.73 -7.47
N SER A 58 -23.07 -5.87 -6.93
CA SER A 58 -24.45 -6.34 -6.91
C SER A 58 -24.70 -7.01 -5.56
N GLU A 59 -25.95 -7.37 -5.29
CA GLU A 59 -26.40 -8.08 -4.08
C GLU A 59 -25.52 -9.28 -3.68
N ILE A 60 -24.78 -9.86 -4.62
CA ILE A 60 -23.90 -11.02 -4.41
C ILE A 60 -22.68 -10.68 -3.52
N PHE A 61 -22.26 -9.41 -3.46
CA PHE A 61 -21.09 -8.99 -2.66
C PHE A 61 -21.36 -8.96 -1.15
N GLY A 62 -22.62 -8.93 -0.72
CA GLY A 62 -23.01 -8.98 0.69
C GLY A 62 -22.63 -7.75 1.53
N THR A 63 -22.72 -7.88 2.85
CA THR A 63 -22.50 -6.79 3.81
C THR A 63 -21.01 -6.50 4.02
N SER A 64 -20.62 -5.22 3.94
CA SER A 64 -19.28 -4.77 4.33
C SER A 64 -19.23 -4.59 5.85
N TYR A 65 -18.49 -5.47 6.56
CA TYR A 65 -18.41 -5.48 8.03
C TYR A 65 -16.98 -5.70 8.58
N THR A 66 -15.96 -5.54 7.75
CA THR A 66 -14.58 -5.92 8.12
C THR A 66 -13.79 -4.80 8.80
N GLY A 67 -14.38 -3.60 8.96
CA GLY A 67 -13.69 -2.42 9.50
C GLY A 67 -12.80 -1.72 8.47
N TRP A 68 -12.19 -0.60 8.87
CA TRP A 68 -11.28 0.16 8.00
C TRP A 68 -9.95 -0.58 7.86
N GLY A 69 -9.52 -0.79 6.61
CA GLY A 69 -8.18 -1.32 6.32
C GLY A 69 -8.04 -2.83 6.38
N SER A 70 -9.12 -3.60 6.42
CA SER A 70 -9.06 -5.02 6.07
C SER A 70 -8.76 -5.16 4.58
N GLU A 71 -7.94 -6.14 4.20
CA GLU A 71 -7.81 -6.54 2.80
C GLU A 71 -9.20 -6.94 2.28
N GLY A 72 -9.73 -6.18 1.31
CA GLY A 72 -11.02 -6.47 0.71
C GLY A 72 -11.00 -7.85 0.03
N SER A 73 -12.14 -8.54 0.05
CA SER A 73 -12.30 -9.83 -0.62
C SER A 73 -12.38 -9.64 -2.14
N SER A 74 -11.54 -10.33 -2.90
CA SER A 74 -11.67 -10.41 -4.36
C SER A 74 -12.72 -11.48 -4.72
N MET A 75 -13.70 -11.13 -5.55
CA MET A 75 -14.63 -12.09 -6.15
C MET A 75 -13.97 -12.75 -7.37
N GLY A 76 -13.53 -14.01 -7.21
CA GLY A 76 -12.97 -14.91 -8.23
C GLY A 76 -11.88 -15.78 -7.61
N GLU A 77 -11.89 -17.11 -7.66
CA GLU A 77 -12.32 -18.04 -8.71
C GLU A 77 -13.52 -18.91 -8.30
N GLY A 78 -14.61 -18.80 -9.05
CA GLY A 78 -15.61 -19.86 -9.16
C GLY A 78 -15.25 -20.76 -10.35
N ILE A 79 -15.08 -22.05 -10.08
CA ILE A 79 -15.20 -23.13 -11.07
C ILE A 79 -16.67 -23.33 -11.48
#